data_AF-A0A957DVC8-F1
#
_entry.id   AF-A0A957DVC8-F1
#
_cell.length_a   1.000
_cell.length_b   1.000
_cell.length_c   1.000
_cell.angle_alpha   90.00
_cell.angle_beta   90.00
_cell.angle_gamma   90.00
#
_symmetry.space_group_name_H-M   'P 1'
#
loop_
_entity.id
_entity.type
_entity.pdbx_description
1 polymer ?
#
loop_
_entity_poly.entity_id
_entity_poly.type
_entity_poly.pdbx_seq_one_letter_code
_entity_poly.pdbx_strand_id
1 'polypeptide(L)'
;CCYTKEVFCPPRLVGDTAVAHQTFQELFRLARILQSQELVAVALYGLARETAVRGNIEAAKEHGRESLDTFTAIGHGKVQEVKDWLVGLE
;
A
#
# COMPACT_ATOMS: atom_id res chain seq x y z
N CYS A 1 -23.45 -7.90 20.96
CA CYS A 1 -23.98 -7.52 19.63
C CYS A 1 -23.47 -6.13 19.27
N CYS A 2 -22.37 -6.03 18.51
CA CYS A 2 -21.95 -4.76 17.90
C CYS A 2 -22.67 -4.65 16.57
N TYR A 3 -23.79 -3.93 16.59
CA TYR A 3 -24.59 -3.57 15.44
C TYR A 3 -24.07 -2.21 14.94
N THR A 4 -23.16 -2.24 13.97
CA THR A 4 -23.02 -1.31 12.83
C THR A 4 -21.67 -1.60 12.17
N LYS A 5 -21.74 -1.99 10.90
CA LYS A 5 -20.58 -2.04 10.02
C LYS A 5 -20.07 -0.60 9.82
N GLU A 6 -18.77 -0.43 9.56
CA GLU A 6 -18.13 0.79 9.01
C GLU A 6 -17.40 1.78 9.93
N VAL A 7 -17.03 1.43 11.17
CA VAL A 7 -15.94 2.17 11.84
C VAL A 7 -14.98 1.18 12.47
N PHE A 8 -13.94 0.82 11.70
CA PHE A 8 -12.84 -0.02 12.18
C PHE A 8 -12.03 0.78 13.20
N CYS A 9 -12.26 0.50 14.49
CA CYS A 9 -11.42 0.95 15.59
C CYS A 9 -10.51 -0.22 15.99
N PRO A 10 -9.27 -0.30 15.46
CA PRO A 10 -8.32 -1.30 15.94
C PRO A 10 -7.74 -0.84 17.29
N PRO A 11 -7.71 -1.70 18.32
CA PRO A 11 -6.97 -1.40 19.55
C PRO A 11 -5.46 -1.27 19.27
N ARG A 12 -4.81 -0.37 20.04
CA ARG A 12 -3.42 0.05 19.85
C ARG A 12 -2.37 -1.03 20.18
N LEU A 13 -1.43 -1.16 19.23
CA LEU A 13 0.03 -1.30 19.32
C LEU A 13 0.64 -2.59 19.93
N VAL A 14 1.22 -3.42 19.06
CA VAL A 14 2.69 -3.62 18.94
C VAL A 14 2.98 -4.44 17.66
N GLY A 15 3.78 -3.91 16.73
CA GLY A 15 4.48 -4.74 15.72
C GLY A 15 3.67 -5.42 14.60
N ASP A 16 2.37 -5.11 14.42
CA ASP A 16 1.52 -5.81 13.46
C ASP A 16 1.72 -5.38 11.99
N THR A 17 2.75 -5.90 11.35
CA THR A 17 2.85 -5.93 9.87
C THR A 17 1.61 -6.57 9.25
N ALA A 18 0.99 -7.53 9.95
CA ALA A 18 -0.29 -8.15 9.60
C ALA A 18 -1.43 -7.14 9.43
N VAL A 19 -1.60 -6.23 10.38
CA VAL A 19 -2.67 -5.22 10.34
C VAL A 19 -2.41 -4.19 9.24
N ALA A 20 -1.15 -3.79 9.02
CA ALA A 20 -0.79 -2.93 7.91
C ALA A 20 -1.16 -3.56 6.56
N HIS A 21 -0.84 -4.84 6.36
CA HIS A 21 -1.16 -5.56 5.14
C HIS A 21 -2.67 -5.57 4.87
N GLN A 22 -3.47 -5.93 5.87
CA GLN A 22 -4.93 -5.98 5.73
C GLN A 22 -5.53 -4.60 5.45
N THR A 23 -5.00 -3.56 6.09
CA THR A 23 -5.45 -2.18 5.89
C THR A 23 -5.18 -1.70 4.46
N PHE A 24 -3.98 -1.97 3.92
CA PHE A 24 -3.64 -1.60 2.54
C PHE A 24 -4.37 -2.46 1.50
N GLN A 25 -4.62 -3.74 1.78
CA GLN A 25 -5.46 -4.57 0.89
C GLN A 25 -6.89 -4.04 0.82
N GLU A 26 -7.45 -3.61 1.94
CA GLU A 26 -8.80 -3.03 1.94
C GLU A 26 -8.81 -1.67 1.25
N LEU A 27 -7.80 -0.82 1.48
CA LEU A 27 -7.62 0.41 0.73
C LEU A 27 -7.54 0.15 -0.78
N PHE A 28 -6.80 -0.87 -1.21
CA PHE A 28 -6.71 -1.25 -2.62
C PHE A 28 -8.08 -1.64 -3.19
N ARG A 29 -8.87 -2.43 -2.47
CA ARG A 29 -10.25 -2.76 -2.90
C ARG A 29 -11.13 -1.53 -3.01
N LEU A 30 -11.13 -0.69 -1.98
CA LEU A 30 -11.92 0.54 -1.98
C LEU A 30 -11.47 1.49 -3.10
N ALA A 31 -10.17 1.61 -3.33
CA ALA A 31 -9.60 2.41 -4.41
C ALA A 31 -10.06 1.94 -5.79
N ARG A 32 -10.16 0.62 -5.99
CA ARG A 32 -10.70 0.02 -7.22
C ARG A 32 -12.20 0.29 -7.39
N ILE A 33 -12.97 0.22 -6.31
CA ILE A 33 -14.41 0.55 -6.32
C ILE A 33 -14.62 2.04 -6.64
N LEU A 34 -13.81 2.91 -6.05
CA LEU A 34 -13.81 4.35 -6.30
C LEU A 34 -13.15 4.75 -7.63
N GLN A 35 -12.57 3.79 -8.35
CA GLN A 35 -11.78 3.99 -9.58
C GLN A 35 -10.66 5.03 -9.45
N SER A 36 -10.16 5.26 -8.23
CA SER A 36 -9.10 6.22 -7.96
C SER A 36 -7.73 5.58 -8.15
N GLN A 37 -7.09 5.88 -9.27
CA GLN A 37 -5.75 5.42 -9.60
C GLN A 37 -4.70 5.89 -8.58
N GLU A 38 -4.88 7.08 -8.02
CA GLU A 38 -4.00 7.59 -6.96
C GLU A 38 -4.06 6.70 -5.71
N LEU A 39 -5.27 6.36 -5.24
CA LEU A 39 -5.43 5.50 -4.07
C LEU A 39 -4.95 4.07 -4.33
N VAL A 40 -5.12 3.58 -5.56
CA VAL A 40 -4.56 2.28 -6.00
C VAL A 40 -3.04 2.30 -5.87
N ALA A 41 -2.39 3.34 -6.38
CA ALA A 41 -0.94 3.49 -6.31
C ALA A 41 -0.44 3.61 -4.85
N VAL A 42 -1.13 4.38 -4.01
CA VAL A 42 -0.80 4.51 -2.57
C VAL A 42 -0.94 3.18 -1.84
N ALA A 43 -1.99 2.41 -2.13
CA ALA A 43 -2.19 1.11 -1.51
C ALA A 43 -1.09 0.11 -1.92
N LEU A 44 -0.75 0.05 -3.21
CA LEU A 44 0.34 -0.78 -3.73
C LEU A 44 1.69 -0.41 -3.09
N TYR A 45 1.97 0.89 -2.92
CA TYR A 45 3.19 1.33 -2.25
C TYR A 45 3.22 0.91 -0.77
N GLY A 46 2.09 1.00 -0.07
CA GLY A 46 1.94 0.52 1.31
C GLY A 46 2.20 -0.98 1.43
N LEU A 47 1.64 -1.78 0.52
CA LEU A 47 1.88 -3.23 0.45
C LEU A 47 3.35 -3.54 0.13
N ALA A 48 3.98 -2.78 -0.76
CA ALA A 48 5.39 -2.93 -1.09
C ALA A 48 6.28 -2.77 0.15
N ARG A 49 6.08 -1.70 0.92
CA ARG A 49 6.84 -1.41 2.14
C ARG A 49 6.61 -2.47 3.22
N GLU A 50 5.37 -2.89 3.40
CA GLU A 50 5.01 -3.91 4.36
C GLU A 50 5.65 -5.27 4.02
N THR A 51 5.62 -5.63 2.74
CA THR A 51 6.23 -6.86 2.23
C THR A 51 7.75 -6.84 2.34
N ALA A 52 8.38 -5.66 2.15
CA ALA A 52 9.82 -5.47 2.38
C ALA A 52 10.18 -5.70 3.86
N VAL A 53 9.37 -5.18 4.80
CA VAL A 53 9.57 -5.39 6.24
C VAL A 53 9.40 -6.86 6.63
N ARG A 54 8.55 -7.63 5.93
CA ARG A 54 8.46 -9.10 6.09
C ARG A 54 9.65 -9.87 5.51
N GLY A 55 10.59 -9.20 4.86
CA GLY A 55 11.76 -9.81 4.24
C GLY A 55 11.52 -10.38 2.84
N ASN A 56 10.34 -10.18 2.24
CA ASN A 56 10.07 -10.60 0.87
C ASN A 56 10.36 -9.45 -0.10
N ILE A 57 11.64 -9.23 -0.39
CA ILE A 57 12.12 -8.10 -1.21
C ILE A 57 11.63 -8.20 -2.65
N GLU A 58 11.56 -9.40 -3.24
CA GLU A 58 11.09 -9.59 -4.61
C GLU A 58 9.63 -9.17 -4.79
N ALA A 59 8.75 -9.62 -3.89
CA ALA A 59 7.36 -9.20 -3.92
C ALA A 59 7.22 -7.70 -3.59
N ALA A 60 8.05 -7.14 -2.72
CA ALA A 60 8.06 -5.71 -2.44
C ALA A 60 8.42 -4.89 -3.68
N LYS A 61 9.43 -5.32 -4.45
CA LYS A 61 9.83 -4.68 -5.71
C LYS A 61 8.70 -4.72 -6.75
N GLU A 62 7.98 -5.83 -6.84
CA GLU A 62 6.84 -5.94 -7.76
C GLU A 62 5.73 -4.92 -7.44
N HIS A 63 5.24 -4.93 -6.19
CA HIS A 63 4.21 -3.98 -5.76
C HIS A 63 4.69 -2.52 -5.89
N GLY A 64 5.98 -2.26 -5.63
CA GLY A 64 6.57 -0.94 -5.80
C GLY A 64 6.65 -0.49 -7.26
N ARG A 65 6.98 -1.40 -8.20
CA ARG A 65 6.96 -1.12 -9.64
C ARG A 65 5.56 -0.85 -10.15
N GLU A 66 4.56 -1.64 -9.75
CA GLU A 66 3.16 -1.41 -10.13
C GLU A 66 2.63 -0.07 -9.59
N SER A 67 3.00 0.27 -8.35
CA SER A 67 2.70 1.58 -7.77
C SER A 67 3.35 2.71 -8.55
N LEU A 68 4.62 2.55 -8.92
CA LEU A 68 5.38 3.53 -9.68
C LEU A 68 4.79 3.78 -11.07
N ASP A 69 4.42 2.71 -11.77
CA ASP A 69 3.77 2.79 -13.09
C ASP A 69 2.45 3.56 -12.97
N THR A 70 1.62 3.21 -11.98
CA THR A 70 0.35 3.89 -11.73
C THR A 70 0.56 5.37 -11.39
N PHE A 71 1.50 5.70 -10.48
CA PHE A 71 1.83 7.09 -10.15
C PHE A 71 2.37 7.87 -11.36
N THR A 72 3.13 7.21 -12.24
CA THR A 72 3.66 7.82 -13.47
C THR A 72 2.54 8.08 -14.46
N ALA A 73 1.62 7.14 -14.64
CA ALA A 73 0.47 7.27 -15.53
C ALA A 73 -0.45 8.44 -15.15
N ILE A 74 -0.59 8.72 -13.85
CA ILE A 74 -1.39 9.86 -13.36
C ILE A 74 -0.57 11.16 -13.19
N GLY A 75 0.75 11.14 -13.42
CA GLY A 75 1.63 12.30 -13.25
C GLY A 75 1.78 12.78 -11.80
N HIS A 76 1.73 11.87 -10.83
CA HIS A 76 1.77 12.21 -9.40
C HIS A 76 3.18 12.57 -8.92
N GLY A 77 3.31 13.51 -7.98
CA GLY A 77 4.61 13.90 -7.42
C GLY A 77 5.35 12.82 -6.63
N LYS A 78 4.65 11.74 -6.23
CA LYS A 78 5.25 10.59 -5.52
C LYS A 78 6.08 9.66 -6.40
N VAL A 79 6.08 9.83 -7.72
CA VAL A 79 6.91 9.04 -8.64
C VAL A 79 8.36 9.02 -8.20
N GLN A 80 8.92 10.17 -7.83
CA GLN A 80 10.32 10.24 -7.40
C GLN A 80 10.55 9.55 -6.06
N GLU A 81 9.62 9.70 -5.11
CA GLU A 81 9.70 9.05 -3.79
C GLU A 81 9.70 7.52 -3.92
N VAL A 82 8.81 6.96 -4.74
CA VAL A 82 8.73 5.51 -4.96
C VAL A 82 9.98 5.00 -5.70
N LYS A 83 10.53 5.77 -6.65
CA LYS A 83 11.79 5.44 -7.32
C LYS A 83 12.96 5.40 -6.35
N ASP A 84 13.15 6.44 -5.55
CA ASP A 84 14.22 6.50 -4.54
C ASP A 84 14.11 5.34 -3.56
N TRP A 85 12.89 5.02 -3.13
CA TRP A 85 12.64 3.90 -2.24
C TRP A 85 12.99 2.54 -2.90
N LEU A 86 12.61 2.34 -4.16
CA LEU A 86 12.93 1.11 -4.91
C LEU A 86 14.44 0.93 -5.09
N VAL A 87 15.17 2.00 -5.40
CA VAL A 87 16.65 1.98 -5.50
C VAL A 87 17.27 1.65 -4.14
N GLY A 88 16.69 2.11 -3.03
CA GLY A 88 17.13 1.75 -1.69
C GLY A 88 16.89 0.29 -1.28
N LEU A 89 16.16 -0.49 -2.09
CA LEU A 89 15.94 -1.93 -1.90
C LEU A 89 16.84 -2.81 -2.78
N GLU A 90 17.70 -2.21 -3.62
CA GLU A 90 18.68 -2.92 -4.46
C GLU A 90 19.93 -3.34 -3.69
#